data_AF-A0A1Y2UCJ0-F1
#
_entry.id   AF-A0A1Y2UCJ0-F1
#
_cell.length_a   1.000
_cell.length_b   1.000
_cell.length_c   1.000
_cell.angle_alpha   90.00
_cell.angle_beta   90.00
_cell.angle_gamma   90.00
#
_symmetry.space_group_name_H-M   'P 1'
#
loop_
_entity.id
_entity.type
_entity.pdbx_description
1 polymer ?
#
loop_
_entity_poly.entity_id
_entity_poly.type
_entity_poly.pdbx_seq_one_letter_code
_entity_poly.pdbx_strand_id
1 'polypeptide(L)'
;DTRRLQAQHTTEGYRDGITAGKADSIQAGFDEGFSIGAHIGLEAGRMLGLLDGVANSWKEGGFNDSARIVQLLYDAKMELSIEFIFSERYWTSDGSWKYEFTTTIKDNEALFKTIARQHPIIIKWDKIIKE
;
A
#
# COMPACT_ATOMS: atom_id res chain seq x y z
N ASP A 1 8.95 -3.48 -55.50
CA ASP A 1 10.02 -3.54 -54.49
C ASP A 1 9.46 -3.99 -53.14
N THR A 2 9.00 -5.24 -53.07
CA THR A 2 8.18 -5.78 -51.97
C THR A 2 9.02 -6.30 -50.80
N ARG A 3 10.25 -6.74 -51.06
CA ARG A 3 11.18 -7.24 -50.03
C ARG A 3 11.64 -6.13 -49.07
N ARG A 4 11.77 -4.90 -49.56
CA ARG A 4 12.18 -3.74 -48.75
C ARG A 4 11.08 -3.31 -47.77
N LEU A 5 9.83 -3.30 -48.24
CA LEU A 5 8.63 -3.03 -47.43
C LEU A 5 8.44 -4.07 -46.31
N GLN A 6 8.65 -5.35 -46.62
CA GLN A 6 8.48 -6.45 -45.67
C GLN A 6 9.55 -6.42 -44.56
N ALA A 7 10.79 -6.03 -44.90
CA ALA A 7 11.87 -5.85 -43.94
C ALA A 7 11.62 -4.66 -42.99
N GLN A 8 11.09 -3.54 -43.50
CA GLN A 8 10.72 -2.39 -42.67
C GLN A 8 9.58 -2.73 -41.71
N HIS A 9 8.48 -3.33 -42.20
CA HIS A 9 7.35 -3.72 -41.35
C HIS A 9 7.71 -4.77 -40.27
N THR A 10 8.61 -5.71 -40.57
CA THR A 10 9.05 -6.70 -39.58
C THR A 10 9.91 -6.05 -38.49
N THR A 11 10.73 -5.06 -38.87
CA THR A 11 11.60 -4.33 -37.93
C THR A 11 10.81 -3.34 -37.08
N GLU A 12 9.84 -2.64 -37.67
CA GLU A 12 8.90 -1.74 -36.98
C GLU A 12 7.98 -2.52 -36.04
N GLY A 13 7.38 -3.62 -36.50
CA GLY A 13 6.53 -4.48 -35.66
C GLY A 13 7.27 -5.14 -34.48
N TYR A 14 8.55 -5.49 -34.65
CA TYR A 14 9.39 -5.99 -33.55
C TYR A 14 9.74 -4.90 -32.53
N ARG A 15 10.03 -3.67 -32.98
CA ARG A 15 10.28 -2.53 -32.09
C ARG A 15 9.03 -2.08 -31.35
N ASP A 16 7.89 -2.04 -32.05
CA ASP A 16 6.60 -1.71 -31.47
C ASP A 16 6.17 -2.81 -30.48
N GLY A 17 6.37 -4.08 -30.80
CA GLY A 17 6.08 -5.20 -29.89
C GLY A 17 6.92 -5.18 -28.60
N ILE A 18 8.22 -4.84 -28.69
CA ILE A 18 9.07 -4.67 -27.49
C ILE A 18 8.68 -3.42 -26.69
N THR A 19 8.31 -2.34 -27.37
CA THR A 19 7.94 -1.08 -26.72
C THR A 19 6.58 -1.21 -26.01
N ALA A 20 5.59 -1.82 -26.67
CA ALA A 20 4.29 -2.14 -26.10
C ALA A 20 4.42 -3.10 -24.91
N GLY A 21 5.16 -4.21 -25.06
CA GLY A 21 5.36 -5.16 -23.96
C GLY A 21 6.08 -4.58 -22.73
N LYS A 22 6.95 -3.57 -22.92
CA LYS A 22 7.56 -2.81 -21.82
C LYS A 22 6.60 -1.81 -21.19
N ALA A 23 5.76 -1.14 -21.97
CA ALA A 23 4.76 -0.21 -21.45
C ALA A 23 3.68 -0.95 -20.65
N ASP A 24 3.21 -2.09 -21.17
CA ASP A 24 2.17 -2.90 -20.53
C ASP A 24 2.64 -3.48 -19.19
N SER A 25 3.89 -3.95 -19.09
CA SER A 25 4.43 -4.48 -17.83
C SER A 25 4.67 -3.39 -16.79
N ILE A 26 5.11 -2.20 -17.20
CA ILE A 26 5.28 -1.04 -16.32
C ILE A 26 3.92 -0.58 -15.78
N GLN A 27 2.90 -0.51 -16.64
CA GLN A 27 1.56 -0.08 -16.22
C GLN A 27 0.93 -1.09 -15.26
N ALA A 28 1.05 -2.40 -15.55
CA ALA A 28 0.54 -3.44 -14.66
C ALA A 28 1.17 -3.36 -13.26
N GLY A 29 2.50 -3.15 -13.18
CA GLY A 29 3.18 -2.97 -11.90
C GLY A 29 2.78 -1.67 -11.19
N PHE A 30 2.56 -0.58 -11.93
CA PHE A 30 2.06 0.66 -11.35
C PHE A 30 0.64 0.50 -10.79
N ASP A 31 -0.27 -0.14 -11.53
CA ASP A 31 -1.66 -0.33 -11.10
C ASP A 31 -1.74 -1.22 -9.85
N GLU A 32 -0.94 -2.27 -9.79
CA GLU A 32 -0.78 -3.12 -8.61
C GLU A 32 -0.26 -2.32 -7.41
N GLY A 33 0.88 -1.64 -7.57
CA GLY A 33 1.47 -0.83 -6.50
C GLY A 33 0.54 0.29 -6.03
N PHE A 34 -0.19 0.93 -6.95
CA PHE A 34 -1.17 1.97 -6.64
C PHE A 34 -2.34 1.41 -5.84
N SER A 35 -2.93 0.28 -6.25
CA SER A 35 -4.06 -0.31 -5.52
C SER A 35 -3.65 -0.78 -4.14
N ILE A 36 -2.52 -1.48 -4.01
CA ILE A 36 -1.97 -1.90 -2.71
C ILE A 36 -1.73 -0.67 -1.82
N GLY A 37 -1.06 0.36 -2.36
CA GLY A 37 -0.77 1.59 -1.65
C GLY A 37 -2.05 2.31 -1.18
N ALA A 38 -3.07 2.38 -2.03
CA ALA A 38 -4.36 3.00 -1.71
C ALA A 38 -5.07 2.26 -0.57
N HIS A 39 -5.10 0.92 -0.59
CA HIS A 39 -5.71 0.12 0.47
C HIS A 39 -5.01 0.29 1.80
N ILE A 40 -3.68 0.29 1.80
CA ILE A 40 -2.87 0.50 3.00
C ILE A 40 -3.07 1.92 3.55
N GLY A 41 -3.01 2.93 2.67
CA GLY A 41 -3.23 4.33 3.04
C GLY A 41 -4.63 4.57 3.60
N LEU A 42 -5.65 3.91 3.06
CA LEU A 42 -7.01 3.97 3.58
C LEU A 42 -7.12 3.41 5.01
N GLU A 43 -6.55 2.23 5.27
CA GLU A 43 -6.57 1.64 6.61
C GLU A 43 -5.78 2.50 7.62
N ALA A 44 -4.57 2.94 7.26
CA ALA A 44 -3.75 3.81 8.10
C ALA A 44 -4.45 5.15 8.39
N GLY A 45 -4.99 5.80 7.37
CA GLY A 45 -5.72 7.07 7.50
C GLY A 45 -6.97 6.95 8.36
N ARG A 46 -7.73 5.85 8.22
CA ARG A 46 -8.87 5.55 9.09
C ARG A 46 -8.46 5.45 10.56
N MET A 47 -7.38 4.73 10.85
CA MET A 47 -6.87 4.54 12.21
C MET A 47 -6.39 5.85 12.82
N LEU A 48 -5.62 6.64 12.08
CA LEU A 48 -5.15 7.95 12.52
C LEU A 48 -6.31 8.92 12.78
N GLY A 49 -7.31 8.95 11.89
CA GLY A 49 -8.49 9.79 12.06
C GLY A 49 -9.31 9.45 13.31
N LEU A 50 -9.45 8.16 13.62
CA LEU A 50 -10.10 7.71 14.85
C LEU A 50 -9.33 8.16 16.10
N LEU A 51 -8.02 7.93 16.13
CA LEU A 51 -7.16 8.31 17.26
C LEU A 51 -7.10 9.83 17.46
N ASP A 52 -6.99 10.61 16.38
CA ASP A 52 -7.05 12.08 16.43
C ASP A 52 -8.40 12.55 17.00
N GLY A 53 -9.52 11.95 16.57
CA GLY A 53 -10.86 12.27 17.08
C GLY A 53 -11.00 12.01 18.59
N VAL A 54 -10.49 10.87 19.07
CA VAL A 54 -10.48 10.53 20.50
C VAL A 54 -9.60 11.50 21.28
N ALA A 55 -8.38 11.79 20.79
CA ALA A 55 -7.45 12.71 21.44
C ALA A 55 -8.03 14.12 21.60
N ASN A 56 -8.68 14.64 20.55
CA ASN A 56 -9.30 15.95 20.60
C ASN A 56 -10.46 15.99 21.61
N SER A 57 -11.32 14.97 21.62
CA SER A 57 -12.46 14.89 22.55
C SER A 57 -11.99 14.86 24.02
N TRP A 58 -10.90 14.14 24.31
CA TRP A 58 -10.37 14.05 25.68
C TRP A 58 -9.66 15.32 26.14
N LYS A 59 -9.00 16.02 25.21
CA LYS A 59 -8.36 17.30 25.49
C LYS A 59 -9.38 18.37 25.89
N GLU A 60 -10.53 18.39 25.21
CA GLU A 60 -11.63 19.32 25.50
C GLU A 60 -12.35 18.97 26.82
N GLY A 61 -12.48 17.68 27.13
CA GLY A 61 -13.16 17.21 28.35
C GLY A 61 -12.33 17.29 29.65
N GLY A 62 -11.06 17.69 29.60
CA GLY A 62 -10.22 17.87 30.79
C GLY A 62 -9.86 16.58 31.54
N PHE A 63 -9.83 15.44 30.85
CA PHE A 63 -9.54 14.13 31.46
C PHE A 63 -8.04 13.98 31.80
N ASN A 64 -7.75 13.29 32.91
CA ASN A 64 -6.38 13.08 33.43
C ASN A 64 -5.49 12.20 32.52
N ASP A 65 -6.04 11.37 31.63
CA ASP A 65 -5.22 10.52 30.73
C ASP A 65 -4.82 11.22 29.42
N SER A 66 -4.99 12.54 29.31
CA SER A 66 -4.66 13.28 28.09
C SER A 66 -3.22 13.03 27.62
N ALA A 67 -2.26 12.90 28.54
CA ALA A 67 -0.87 12.57 28.24
C ALA A 67 -0.71 11.18 27.57
N ARG A 68 -1.44 10.16 28.06
CA ARG A 68 -1.38 8.80 27.50
C ARG A 68 -1.94 8.76 26.08
N ILE A 69 -3.05 9.46 25.84
CA ILE A 69 -3.69 9.49 24.53
C ILE A 69 -2.85 10.30 23.53
N VAL A 70 -2.25 11.40 23.97
CA VAL A 70 -1.30 12.17 23.15
C VAL A 70 -0.11 11.31 22.75
N GLN A 71 0.45 10.53 23.68
CA GLN A 71 1.55 9.61 23.35
C GLN A 71 1.09 8.51 22.38
N LEU A 72 -0.08 7.92 22.61
CA LEU A 72 -0.63 6.88 21.73
C LEU A 72 -0.80 7.40 20.30
N LEU A 73 -1.32 8.62 20.15
CA LEU A 73 -1.48 9.26 18.85
C LEU A 73 -0.14 9.59 18.20
N TYR A 74 0.87 10.02 18.98
CA TYR A 74 2.21 10.25 18.48
C TYR A 74 2.83 8.95 17.93
N ASP A 75 2.76 7.86 18.71
CA ASP A 75 3.26 6.55 18.31
C ASP A 75 2.56 6.06 17.04
N ALA A 76 1.24 6.27 16.94
CA ALA A 76 0.46 5.94 15.75
C ALA A 76 0.92 6.72 14.53
N LYS A 77 1.14 8.04 14.65
CA LYS A 77 1.62 8.87 13.53
C LYS A 77 3.00 8.46 13.04
N MET A 78 3.87 8.02 13.96
CA MET A 78 5.20 7.52 13.62
C MET A 78 5.13 6.17 12.89
N GLU A 79 4.40 5.21 13.44
CA GLU A 79 4.35 3.84 12.90
C GLU A 79 3.42 3.67 11.69
N LEU A 80 2.38 4.50 11.57
CA LEU A 80 1.46 4.53 10.42
C LEU A 80 1.89 5.56 9.36
N SER A 81 3.09 6.12 9.47
CA SER A 81 3.69 6.97 8.44
C SER A 81 3.98 6.18 7.16
N ILE A 82 4.03 6.88 6.02
CA ILE A 82 4.38 6.27 4.73
C ILE A 82 5.78 5.65 4.83
N GLU A 83 6.71 6.35 5.46
CA GLU A 83 8.10 5.93 5.63
C GLU A 83 8.21 4.62 6.41
N PHE A 84 7.41 4.44 7.46
CA PHE A 84 7.46 3.22 8.27
C PHE A 84 6.69 2.07 7.62
N ILE A 85 5.48 2.33 7.13
CA ILE A 85 4.62 1.33 6.48
C ILE A 85 5.29 0.74 5.25
N PHE A 86 5.93 1.57 4.41
CA PHE A 86 6.60 1.13 3.19
C PHE A 86 8.11 0.87 3.39
N SER A 87 8.57 0.77 4.63
CA SER A 87 9.97 0.49 4.92
C SER A 87 10.39 -0.92 4.48
N GLU A 88 11.70 -1.10 4.31
CA GLU A 88 12.31 -2.40 4.03
C GLU A 88 12.03 -3.46 5.12
N ARG A 89 11.43 -3.09 6.26
CA ARG A 89 10.95 -4.05 7.25
C ARG A 89 9.85 -4.94 6.67
N TYR A 90 8.95 -4.36 5.87
CA TYR A 90 7.75 -5.04 5.38
C TYR A 90 7.81 -5.32 3.87
N TRP A 91 8.70 -4.63 3.15
CA TRP A 91 8.81 -4.70 1.70
C TRP A 91 10.21 -5.11 1.25
N THR A 92 10.29 -5.84 0.15
CA THR A 92 11.51 -6.12 -0.59
C THR A 92 11.78 -5.01 -1.60
N SER A 93 13.00 -4.92 -2.11
CA SER A 93 13.40 -3.89 -3.09
C SER A 93 12.70 -4.01 -4.44
N ASP A 94 12.06 -5.15 -4.72
CA ASP A 94 11.25 -5.39 -5.93
C ASP A 94 9.77 -5.03 -5.74
N GLY A 95 9.38 -4.51 -4.57
CA GLY A 95 7.99 -4.11 -4.28
C GLY A 95 7.10 -5.24 -3.74
N SER A 96 7.62 -6.45 -3.58
CA SER A 96 6.89 -7.54 -2.91
C SER A 96 6.84 -7.32 -1.40
N TRP A 97 5.84 -7.90 -0.74
CA TRP A 97 5.70 -7.85 0.73
C TRP A 97 6.39 -9.05 1.41
N LYS A 98 6.81 -8.87 2.67
CA LYS A 98 7.59 -9.86 3.44
C LYS A 98 6.77 -10.69 4.43
N TYR A 99 5.47 -10.41 4.56
CA TYR A 99 4.60 -11.05 5.55
C TYR A 99 3.64 -12.05 4.89
N GLU A 100 3.42 -13.19 5.54
CA GLU A 100 2.61 -14.28 4.97
C GLU A 100 1.17 -14.25 5.47
N PHE A 101 0.25 -14.75 4.65
CA PHE A 101 -1.13 -15.09 5.06
C PHE A 101 -1.61 -16.35 4.35
N THR A 102 -2.47 -17.13 5.00
CA THR A 102 -2.78 -18.51 4.63
C THR A 102 -3.74 -18.64 3.44
N THR A 103 -4.29 -17.53 2.92
CA THR A 103 -5.38 -17.56 1.95
C THR A 103 -4.89 -17.32 0.53
N THR A 104 -5.11 -18.30 -0.36
CA THR A 104 -4.95 -18.10 -1.80
C THR A 104 -6.16 -17.33 -2.34
N ILE A 105 -5.93 -16.11 -2.82
CA ILE A 105 -6.97 -15.25 -3.40
C ILE A 105 -6.67 -15.11 -4.89
N LYS A 106 -7.65 -15.45 -5.73
CA LYS A 106 -7.51 -15.37 -7.21
C LYS A 106 -7.84 -14.00 -7.78
N ASP A 107 -8.63 -13.21 -7.05
CA ASP A 107 -9.02 -11.86 -7.45
C ASP A 107 -8.00 -10.84 -6.95
N ASN A 108 -7.43 -10.05 -7.85
CA ASN A 108 -6.35 -9.12 -7.53
C ASN A 108 -6.78 -8.04 -6.53
N GLU A 109 -7.99 -7.49 -6.68
CA GLU A 109 -8.48 -6.44 -5.78
C GLU A 109 -8.71 -6.99 -4.35
N ALA A 110 -9.34 -8.16 -4.24
CA ALA A 110 -9.50 -8.84 -2.96
C ALA A 110 -8.15 -9.22 -2.34
N LEU A 111 -7.15 -9.56 -3.17
CA LEU A 111 -5.79 -9.85 -2.74
C LEU A 111 -5.13 -8.58 -2.18
N PHE A 112 -5.15 -7.46 -2.90
CA PHE A 112 -4.56 -6.18 -2.47
C PHE A 112 -5.16 -5.66 -1.18
N LYS A 113 -6.49 -5.77 -1.04
CA LYS A 113 -7.19 -5.48 0.21
C LYS A 113 -6.76 -6.38 1.36
N THR A 114 -6.52 -7.66 1.07
CA THR A 114 -6.03 -8.61 2.07
C THR A 114 -4.61 -8.30 2.48
N ILE A 115 -3.71 -7.99 1.54
CA ILE A 115 -2.34 -7.56 1.81
C ILE A 115 -2.33 -6.37 2.78
N ALA A 116 -3.14 -5.34 2.49
CA ALA A 116 -3.24 -4.18 3.36
C ALA A 116 -3.68 -4.54 4.80
N ARG A 117 -4.69 -5.40 4.93
CA ARG A 117 -5.20 -5.85 6.23
C ARG A 117 -4.28 -6.80 6.98
N GLN A 118 -3.44 -7.53 6.25
CA GLN A 118 -2.45 -8.45 6.82
C GLN A 118 -1.13 -7.75 7.16
N HIS A 119 -0.99 -6.46 6.81
CA HIS A 119 0.19 -5.69 7.14
C HIS A 119 0.40 -5.66 8.67
N PRO A 120 1.57 -6.09 9.20
CA PRO A 120 1.74 -6.28 10.65
C PRO A 120 1.46 -5.04 11.50
N ILE A 121 1.85 -3.86 11.03
CA ILE A 121 1.58 -2.60 11.74
C ILE A 121 0.09 -2.23 11.73
N ILE A 122 -0.62 -2.52 10.63
CA ILE A 122 -2.06 -2.31 10.52
C ILE A 122 -2.79 -3.24 11.50
N ILE A 123 -2.41 -4.51 11.56
CA ILE A 123 -2.95 -5.46 12.55
C ILE A 123 -2.70 -4.97 13.98
N LYS A 124 -1.49 -4.50 14.28
CA LYS A 124 -1.15 -3.97 15.61
C LYS A 124 -2.10 -2.83 16.01
N TRP A 125 -2.23 -1.82 15.16
CA TRP A 125 -3.06 -0.65 15.47
C TRP A 125 -4.55 -0.94 15.44
N ASP A 126 -5.02 -1.83 14.57
CA ASP A 126 -6.41 -2.29 14.58
C ASP A 126 -6.78 -2.97 15.90
N LYS A 127 -5.88 -3.75 16.50
CA LYS A 127 -6.08 -4.33 17.83
C LYS A 127 -6.14 -3.26 18.92
N ILE A 128 -5.18 -2.35 18.93
CA ILE A 128 -5.11 -1.25 19.92
C ILE A 128 -6.36 -0.37 19.88
N ILE A 129 -6.92 -0.11 18.70
CA ILE A 129 -8.13 0.73 18.54
C ILE A 129 -9.40 -0.01 18.98
N LYS A 130 -9.41 -1.35 18.92
CA LYS A 130 -10.57 -2.18 19.27
C LYS A 130 -10.60 -2.59 20.75
N GLU A 131 -9.48 -2.48 21.45
CA GLU A 131 -9.39 -2.63 22.91
C GLU A 131 -9.97 -1.42 23.64
#